data_AF-A0A529XLF6-F1
#
_entry.id   AF-A0A529XLF6-F1
#
_cell.length_a   1.000
_cell.length_b   1.000
_cell.length_c   1.000
_cell.angle_alpha   90.00
_cell.angle_beta   90.00
_cell.angle_gamma   90.00
#
_symmetry.space_group_name_H-M   'P 1'
#
loop_
_entity.id
_entity.type
_entity.pdbx_description
1 polymer ?
#
loop_
_entity_poly.entity_id
_entity_poly.type
_entity_poly.pdbx_seq_one_letter_code
_entity_poly.pdbx_strand_id
1 'polypeptide(L)'
;SAFSLADIPFSFWTIVLGHATFCVVVVYNNAVARFRRTSGSMIEASMDLGADGFQTFRHVVLPNIATALLAGGMLAFALSFDEVIVTTFTAGQQQTVPIWMLEELIRPRQRPVTNVVAMVVVLVTLLPILLAYYLTRDGDQIAGSGK
;
A
#
# COMPACT_ATOMS: atom_id res chain seq x y z
N SER A 1 6.90 17.41 -14.26
CA SER A 1 5.80 16.78 -13.50
C SER A 1 4.67 17.79 -13.30
N ALA A 2 3.45 17.35 -12.98
CA ALA A 2 2.31 18.26 -12.77
C ALA A 2 2.58 19.35 -11.71
N PHE A 3 3.36 19.04 -10.67
CA PHE A 3 3.80 20.01 -9.65
C PHE A 3 4.60 21.18 -10.22
N SER A 4 5.49 20.92 -11.18
CA SER A 4 6.29 21.95 -11.85
C SER A 4 5.45 22.86 -12.76
N LEU A 5 4.32 22.38 -13.27
CA LEU A 5 3.38 23.21 -14.05
C LEU A 5 2.53 24.11 -13.15
N ALA A 6 2.37 23.72 -11.89
CA ALA A 6 1.61 24.45 -10.88
C ALA A 6 2.49 25.32 -9.95
N ASP A 7 3.77 25.51 -10.29
CA ASP A 7 4.77 26.23 -9.49
C ASP A 7 4.88 25.73 -8.03
N ILE A 8 4.63 24.43 -7.81
CA ILE A 8 4.75 23.81 -6.49
C ILE A 8 6.20 23.33 -6.30
N PRO A 9 6.92 23.81 -5.26
CA PRO A 9 8.29 23.38 -5.01
C PRO A 9 8.36 21.92 -4.58
N PHE A 10 9.37 21.21 -5.09
CA PHE A 10 9.60 19.81 -4.72
C PHE A 10 10.01 19.69 -3.25
N SER A 11 9.38 18.76 -2.56
CA SER A 11 9.59 18.49 -1.14
C SER A 11 9.24 17.03 -0.82
N PHE A 12 9.42 16.64 0.43
CA PHE A 12 8.91 15.35 0.91
C PHE A 12 7.42 15.16 0.57
N TRP A 13 6.60 16.21 0.63
CA TRP A 13 5.17 16.13 0.36
C TRP A 13 4.84 15.86 -1.11
N THR A 14 5.62 16.36 -2.06
CA THR A 14 5.38 16.07 -3.48
C THR A 14 5.68 14.62 -3.80
N ILE A 15 6.65 14.00 -3.10
CA ILE A 15 6.89 12.55 -3.16
C ILE A 15 5.67 11.81 -2.62
N VAL A 16 5.22 12.13 -1.39
CA VAL A 16 4.06 11.49 -0.77
C VAL A 16 2.81 11.59 -1.66
N LEU A 17 2.54 12.77 -2.21
CA LEU A 17 1.41 12.98 -3.12
C LEU A 17 1.56 12.17 -4.41
N GLY A 18 2.75 12.12 -5.00
CA GLY A 18 3.02 11.28 -6.17
C GLY A 18 2.69 9.82 -5.92
N HIS A 19 3.18 9.26 -4.81
CA HIS A 19 2.93 7.87 -4.44
C HIS A 19 1.47 7.59 -4.07
N ALA A 20 0.81 8.53 -3.38
CA ALA A 20 -0.59 8.40 -2.99
C ALA A 20 -1.52 8.18 -4.20
N THR A 21 -1.23 8.79 -5.35
CA THR A 21 -2.10 8.70 -6.54
C THR A 21 -2.37 7.26 -7.00
N PHE A 22 -1.35 6.40 -7.05
CA PHE A 22 -1.53 5.01 -7.45
C PHE A 22 -1.79 4.09 -6.25
N CYS A 23 -1.21 4.38 -5.09
CA CYS A 23 -1.40 3.58 -3.88
C CYS A 23 -2.87 3.52 -3.46
N VAL A 24 -3.58 4.66 -3.55
CA VAL A 24 -5.02 4.74 -3.23
C VAL A 24 -5.83 3.80 -4.10
N VAL A 25 -5.53 3.70 -5.40
CA VAL A 25 -6.26 2.81 -6.32
C VAL A 25 -6.10 1.34 -5.92
N VAL A 26 -4.90 0.93 -5.53
CA VAL A 26 -4.60 -0.43 -5.08
C VAL A 26 -5.36 -0.77 -3.80
N VAL A 27 -5.30 0.10 -2.79
CA VAL A 27 -6.03 -0.11 -1.52
C VAL A 27 -7.53 -0.09 -1.75
N TYR A 28 -8.04 0.84 -2.55
CA TYR A 28 -9.46 0.99 -2.87
C TYR A 28 -10.02 -0.26 -3.55
N ASN A 29 -9.34 -0.79 -4.57
CA ASN A 29 -9.80 -1.99 -5.28
C ASN A 29 -9.88 -3.21 -4.35
N ASN A 30 -8.92 -3.37 -3.45
CA ASN A 30 -8.96 -4.43 -2.44
C ASN A 30 -10.13 -4.25 -1.46
N ALA A 31 -10.33 -3.04 -0.96
CA ALA A 31 -11.41 -2.71 -0.04
C ALA A 31 -12.79 -2.95 -0.67
N VAL A 32 -13.01 -2.48 -1.89
CA VAL A 32 -14.28 -2.65 -2.62
C VAL A 32 -14.53 -4.13 -2.93
N ALA A 33 -13.51 -4.88 -3.34
CA ALA A 33 -13.66 -6.32 -3.59
C ALA A 33 -14.15 -7.08 -2.35
N ARG A 34 -13.64 -6.73 -1.16
CA ARG A 34 -14.07 -7.32 0.12
C ARG A 34 -15.44 -6.81 0.57
N PHE A 35 -15.70 -5.51 0.40
CA PHE A 35 -16.98 -4.90 0.74
C PHE A 35 -18.13 -5.55 -0.05
N ARG A 36 -17.95 -5.81 -1.35
CA ARG A 36 -18.95 -6.49 -2.19
C ARG A 36 -19.25 -7.94 -1.78
N ARG A 37 -18.35 -8.58 -1.03
CA ARG A 37 -18.55 -9.94 -0.47
C ARG A 37 -19.17 -9.92 0.93
N THR A 38 -19.30 -8.75 1.55
CA THR A 38 -19.88 -8.61 2.90
C THR A 38 -21.40 -8.69 2.79
N SER A 39 -22.05 -9.51 3.63
CA SER A 39 -23.51 -9.65 3.62
C SER A 39 -24.20 -8.34 4.03
N GLY A 40 -25.15 -7.88 3.23
CA GLY A 40 -26.01 -6.72 3.57
C GLY A 40 -26.82 -6.94 4.85
N SER A 41 -27.14 -8.20 5.18
CA SER A 41 -27.90 -8.54 6.39
C SER A 41 -27.21 -8.12 7.69
N MET A 42 -25.87 -8.04 7.72
CA MET A 42 -25.15 -7.55 8.90
C MET A 42 -25.34 -6.05 9.14
N ILE A 43 -25.53 -5.30 8.05
CA ILE A 43 -25.79 -3.86 8.10
C ILE A 43 -27.25 -3.61 8.50
N GLU A 44 -28.18 -4.41 7.96
CA GLU A 44 -29.60 -4.37 8.36
C GLU A 44 -29.76 -4.72 9.84
N ALA A 45 -29.12 -5.79 10.31
CA ALA A 45 -29.17 -6.20 11.71
C ALA A 45 -28.58 -5.15 12.66
N SER A 46 -27.55 -4.40 12.26
CA SER A 46 -27.02 -3.32 13.11
C SER A 46 -28.00 -2.16 13.21
N MET A 47 -28.70 -1.83 12.12
CA MET A 47 -29.77 -0.82 12.12
C MET A 47 -30.98 -1.28 12.96
N ASP A 48 -31.34 -2.57 12.92
CA ASP A 48 -32.40 -3.14 13.76
C ASP A 48 -32.08 -3.05 15.25
N LEU A 49 -30.79 -3.14 15.62
CA LEU A 49 -30.30 -2.92 16.98
C LEU A 49 -30.19 -1.44 17.37
N GLY A 50 -30.60 -0.53 16.49
CA GLY A 50 -30.60 0.92 16.72
C GLY A 50 -29.24 1.59 16.49
N ALA A 51 -28.29 0.92 15.83
CA ALA A 51 -26.99 1.52 15.55
C ALA A 51 -27.10 2.60 14.45
N ASP A 52 -26.40 3.72 14.66
CA ASP A 52 -26.28 4.75 13.63
C ASP A 52 -25.26 4.36 12.53
N GLY A 53 -25.14 5.18 11.48
CA GLY A 53 -24.26 4.89 10.35
C GLY A 53 -22.78 4.82 10.73
N PHE A 54 -22.33 5.65 11.67
CA PHE A 54 -20.93 5.63 12.11
C PHE A 54 -20.62 4.41 12.98
N GLN A 55 -21.54 4.03 13.87
CA GLN A 55 -21.45 2.80 14.66
C GLN A 55 -21.44 1.57 13.77
N THR A 56 -22.34 1.50 12.79
CA THR A 56 -22.39 0.42 11.79
C THR A 56 -21.09 0.35 11.00
N PHE A 57 -20.55 1.49 10.56
CA PHE A 57 -19.24 1.52 9.90
C PHE A 57 -18.12 1.02 10.81
N ARG A 58 -17.98 1.58 12.01
CA ARG A 58 -16.88 1.30 12.96
C ARG A 58 -16.87 -0.15 13.45
N HIS A 59 -18.05 -0.71 13.73
CA HIS A 59 -18.18 -2.02 14.40
C HIS A 59 -18.54 -3.17 13.46
N VAL A 60 -19.16 -2.90 12.31
CA VAL A 60 -19.56 -3.94 11.36
C VAL A 60 -18.75 -3.86 10.07
N VAL A 61 -18.80 -2.74 9.36
CA VAL A 61 -18.18 -2.64 8.03
C VAL A 61 -16.65 -2.68 8.12
N LEU A 62 -16.06 -1.81 8.95
CA LEU A 62 -14.62 -1.64 9.04
C LEU A 62 -13.90 -2.93 9.46
N PRO A 63 -14.33 -3.67 10.51
CA PRO A 63 -13.71 -4.95 10.86
C PRO A 63 -13.85 -6.01 9.75
N ASN A 64 -14.97 -6.02 9.03
CA ASN A 64 -15.20 -6.96 7.93
C ASN A 64 -14.29 -6.73 6.71
N ILE A 65 -13.94 -5.46 6.44
CA ILE A 65 -13.03 -5.08 5.36
C ILE A 65 -11.57 -4.88 5.81
N ALA A 66 -11.30 -4.92 7.13
CA ALA A 66 -9.98 -4.60 7.70
C ALA A 66 -8.86 -5.49 7.14
N THR A 67 -9.12 -6.78 6.96
CA THR A 67 -8.14 -7.72 6.38
C THR A 67 -7.80 -7.37 4.94
N ALA A 68 -8.78 -6.91 4.16
CA ALA A 68 -8.54 -6.46 2.79
C ALA A 68 -7.86 -5.10 2.72
N LEU A 69 -8.16 -4.18 3.65
CA LEU A 69 -7.43 -2.92 3.79
C LEU A 69 -5.96 -3.17 4.15
N LEU A 70 -5.69 -4.11 5.05
CA LEU A 70 -4.32 -4.50 5.40
C LEU A 70 -3.59 -5.10 4.20
N ALA A 71 -4.20 -6.07 3.51
CA ALA A 71 -3.61 -6.70 2.32
C ALA A 71 -3.34 -5.68 1.20
N GLY A 72 -4.33 -4.82 0.90
CA GLY A 72 -4.19 -3.75 -0.08
C GLY A 72 -3.13 -2.72 0.32
N GLY A 73 -3.05 -2.37 1.60
CA GLY A 73 -2.05 -1.45 2.16
C GLY A 73 -0.63 -2.00 2.06
N MET A 74 -0.44 -3.30 2.33
CA MET A 74 0.87 -3.95 2.21
C MET A 74 1.32 -4.01 0.74
N LEU A 75 0.40 -4.30 -0.19
CA LEU A 75 0.70 -4.25 -1.62
C LEU A 75 1.03 -2.82 -2.07
N ALA A 76 0.27 -1.82 -1.64
CA ALA A 76 0.54 -0.43 -1.95
C ALA A 76 1.90 0.04 -1.39
N PHE A 77 2.26 -0.39 -0.18
CA PHE A 77 3.57 -0.11 0.41
C PHE A 77 4.71 -0.70 -0.42
N ALA A 78 4.60 -1.97 -0.83
CA ALA A 78 5.61 -2.61 -1.66
C ALA A 78 5.79 -1.86 -3.00
N LEU A 79 4.68 -1.55 -3.67
CA LEU A 79 4.70 -0.78 -4.92
C LEU A 79 5.29 0.62 -4.74
N SER A 80 4.96 1.31 -3.64
CA SER A 80 5.51 2.63 -3.34
C SER A 80 7.01 2.61 -3.06
N PHE A 81 7.46 1.62 -2.29
CA PHE A 81 8.86 1.52 -1.91
C PHE A 81 9.78 1.22 -3.11
N ASP A 82 9.30 0.43 -4.07
CA ASP A 82 10.06 0.04 -5.27
C ASP A 82 9.96 1.06 -6.42
N GLU A 83 9.10 2.07 -6.32
CA GLU A 83 8.83 2.99 -7.43
C GLU A 83 9.82 4.18 -7.47
N VAL A 84 10.94 3.96 -8.17
CA VAL A 84 12.01 4.95 -8.34
C VAL A 84 11.64 6.07 -9.33
N ILE A 85 10.80 5.82 -10.32
CA ILE A 85 10.49 6.77 -11.39
C ILE A 85 9.66 7.92 -10.82
N VAL A 86 8.57 7.59 -10.11
CA VAL A 86 7.73 8.62 -9.45
C VAL A 86 8.58 9.44 -8.48
N THR A 87 9.41 8.78 -7.67
CA THR A 87 10.29 9.44 -6.70
C THR A 87 11.27 10.39 -7.38
N THR A 88 11.92 9.96 -8.47
CA THR A 88 12.87 10.79 -9.22
C THR A 88 12.23 12.06 -9.80
N PHE A 89 10.97 11.96 -10.28
CA PHE A 89 10.25 13.11 -10.85
C PHE A 89 9.54 14.00 -9.84
N THR A 90 9.54 13.64 -8.55
CA THR A 90 8.83 14.36 -7.48
C THR A 90 9.73 14.79 -6.32
N ALA A 91 10.97 14.28 -6.23
CA ALA A 91 11.88 14.54 -5.13
C ALA A 91 12.65 15.86 -5.22
N GLY A 92 12.92 16.38 -6.41
CA GLY A 92 13.78 17.55 -6.58
C GLY A 92 15.19 17.29 -6.03
N GLN A 93 15.59 18.01 -4.97
CA GLN A 93 16.89 17.82 -4.30
C GLN A 93 16.86 16.81 -3.13
N GLN A 94 15.71 16.20 -2.85
CA GLN A 94 15.60 15.23 -1.76
C GLN A 94 16.29 13.92 -2.16
N GLN A 95 17.29 13.49 -1.38
CA GLN A 95 17.96 12.21 -1.60
C GLN A 95 17.22 11.10 -0.85
N THR A 96 16.67 10.15 -1.59
CA THR A 96 16.00 8.95 -1.06
C THR A 96 16.82 7.71 -1.37
N VAL A 97 16.55 6.60 -0.67
CA VAL A 97 17.25 5.32 -0.92
C VAL A 97 17.15 4.88 -2.39
N PRO A 98 15.98 4.91 -3.06
CA PRO A 98 15.88 4.54 -4.48
C PRO A 98 16.71 5.45 -5.40
N ILE A 99 16.70 6.77 -5.16
CA ILE A 99 17.47 7.73 -5.97
C ILE A 99 18.97 7.50 -5.79
N TRP A 100 19.43 7.35 -4.54
CA TRP A 100 20.82 7.07 -4.25
C TRP A 100 21.30 5.74 -4.86
N MET A 101 20.48 4.69 -4.77
CA MET A 101 20.79 3.41 -5.42
C MET A 101 20.89 3.56 -6.94
N LEU A 102 19.97 4.31 -7.56
CA LEU A 102 20.01 4.57 -9.00
C LEU A 102 21.30 5.32 -9.41
N GLU A 103 21.69 6.35 -8.67
CA GLU A 103 22.95 7.08 -8.90
C GLU A 103 24.17 6.16 -8.84
N GLU A 104 24.21 5.29 -7.82
CA GLU A 104 25.32 4.38 -7.56
C GLU A 104 25.39 3.21 -8.57
N LEU A 105 24.25 2.82 -9.16
CA LEU A 105 24.21 1.88 -10.29
C LEU A 105 24.82 2.48 -11.56
N ILE A 106 24.57 3.78 -11.82
CA ILE A 106 25.06 4.47 -13.01
C ILE A 106 26.54 4.88 -12.84
N ARG A 107 26.94 5.32 -11.64
CA ARG A 107 28.32 5.74 -11.31
C ARG A 107 28.77 5.10 -9.99
N PRO A 108 29.22 3.83 -10.04
CA PRO A 108 29.60 3.11 -8.84
C PRO A 108 30.89 3.65 -8.23
N ARG A 109 30.80 4.21 -7.02
CA ARG A 109 31.91 4.64 -6.16
C ARG A 109 32.19 3.66 -5.03
N GLN A 110 31.19 2.94 -4.52
CA GLN A 110 31.26 2.09 -3.32
C GLN A 110 30.42 0.81 -3.44
N ARG A 111 30.78 -0.07 -4.38
CA ARG A 111 30.04 -1.32 -4.67
C ARG A 111 29.69 -2.19 -3.45
N PRO A 112 30.57 -2.37 -2.43
CA PRO A 112 30.22 -3.17 -1.25
C PRO A 112 29.04 -2.60 -0.47
N VAL A 113 28.97 -1.27 -0.31
CA VAL A 113 27.90 -0.60 0.44
C VAL A 113 26.58 -0.72 -0.32
N THR A 114 26.59 -0.51 -1.64
CA THR A 114 25.41 -0.65 -2.50
C THR A 114 24.80 -2.05 -2.39
N ASN A 115 25.63 -3.10 -2.35
CA ASN A 115 25.14 -4.47 -2.28
C ASN A 115 24.46 -4.77 -0.93
N VAL A 116 25.00 -4.24 0.18
CA VAL A 116 24.37 -4.37 1.50
C VAL A 116 23.03 -3.63 1.53
N VAL A 117 22.98 -2.40 1.03
CA VAL A 117 21.73 -1.63 0.97
C VAL A 117 20.69 -2.31 0.09
N ALA A 118 21.09 -2.84 -1.08
CA ALA A 118 20.21 -3.60 -1.95
C ALA A 118 19.62 -4.83 -1.23
N MET A 119 20.44 -5.55 -0.47
CA MET A 119 19.96 -6.69 0.32
C MET A 119 18.95 -6.28 1.40
N VAL A 120 19.18 -5.15 2.08
CA VAL A 120 18.23 -4.61 3.07
C VAL A 120 16.92 -4.20 2.40
N VAL A 121 16.98 -3.50 1.26
CA VAL A 121 15.80 -3.10 0.47
C VAL A 121 14.97 -4.33 0.09
N VAL A 122 15.61 -5.39 -0.41
CA VAL A 122 14.96 -6.66 -0.73
C VAL A 122 14.30 -7.29 0.49
N LEU A 123 14.94 -7.28 1.66
CA LEU A 123 14.33 -7.83 2.87
C LEU A 123 13.11 -7.00 3.33
N VAL A 124 13.19 -5.67 3.25
CA VAL A 124 12.12 -4.76 3.65
C VAL A 124 10.90 -4.90 2.74
N THR A 125 11.07 -5.22 1.46
CA THR A 125 9.95 -5.44 0.53
C THR A 125 9.40 -6.86 0.62
N LEU A 126 10.29 -7.85 0.69
CA LEU A 126 9.91 -9.26 0.65
C LEU A 126 9.24 -9.72 1.94
N LEU A 127 9.77 -9.35 3.12
CA LEU A 127 9.27 -9.86 4.40
C LEU A 127 7.79 -9.49 4.67
N PRO A 128 7.34 -8.23 4.45
CA PRO A 128 5.93 -7.90 4.58
C PRO A 128 5.06 -8.69 3.60
N ILE A 129 5.46 -8.80 2.33
CA ILE A 129 4.69 -9.57 1.33
C ILE A 129 4.55 -11.03 1.75
N LEU A 130 5.64 -11.65 2.23
CA LEU A 130 5.59 -13.02 2.75
C LEU A 130 4.68 -13.13 3.97
N LEU A 131 4.78 -12.20 4.92
CA LEU A 131 3.90 -12.18 6.09
C LEU A 131 2.43 -12.07 5.69
N ALA A 132 2.09 -11.16 4.76
CA ALA A 132 0.74 -11.03 4.22
C ALA A 132 0.26 -12.32 3.56
N TYR A 133 1.12 -12.94 2.75
CA TYR A 133 0.83 -14.19 2.06
C TYR A 133 0.50 -15.31 3.06
N TYR A 134 1.33 -15.49 4.10
CA TYR A 134 1.09 -16.53 5.10
C TYR A 134 -0.16 -16.27 5.94
N LEU A 135 -0.41 -15.02 6.34
CA LEU A 135 -1.62 -14.67 7.11
C LEU A 135 -2.92 -14.82 6.31
N THR A 136 -2.86 -14.66 4.99
CA THR A 136 -4.07 -14.69 4.13
C THR A 136 -4.36 -16.08 3.57
N ARG A 137 -3.36 -16.98 3.51
CA ARG A 137 -3.47 -18.33 2.92
C ARG A 137 -4.54 -19.21 3.60
N ASP A 138 -4.75 -19.06 4.90
CA ASP A 138 -5.75 -19.86 5.64
C ASP A 138 -7.20 -19.43 5.35
N GLY A 139 -7.41 -18.21 4.83
CA GLY A 139 -8.74 -17.69 4.49
C GLY A 139 -9.32 -18.23 3.17
N ASP A 140 -8.48 -18.63 2.22
CA ASP A 140 -8.92 -19.12 0.90
C ASP A 140 -9.37 -20.59 0.91
N GLN A 141 -8.87 -21.41 1.85
CA GLN A 141 -9.29 -22.82 1.94
C GLN A 141 -10.71 -23.00 2.51
N ILE A 142 -11.20 -22.07 3.33
CA ILE A 142 -12.53 -22.17 3.94
C ILE A 142 -13.64 -21.71 2.94
N ALA A 143 -13.31 -20.84 1.99
CA ALA A 143 -14.25 -20.38 0.96
C ALA A 143 -14.44 -21.37 -0.22
N GLY A 144 -13.54 -22.34 -0.38
CA GLY A 144 -13.57 -23.34 -1.45
C GLY A 144 -14.16 -24.71 -1.07
N SER A 145 -14.48 -24.95 0.21
CA SER A 145 -14.97 -26.25 0.71
C SER A 145 -16.50 -26.36 0.76
N GLY A 146 -17.20 -25.65 -0.12
CA GLY A 146 -18.65 -25.72 -0.28
C GLY A 146 -19.01 -25.96 -1.74
N LYS A 147 -18.63 -27.12 -2.26
CA LYS A 147 -19.28 -27.73 -3.42
C LYS A 147 -20.09 -28.92 -2.95
#